data_AF-A0A3N0BIQ0-F1
#
_entry.id   AF-A0A3N0BIQ0-F1
#
_cell.length_a   1.000
_cell.length_b   1.000
_cell.length_c   1.000
_cell.angle_alpha   90.00
_cell.angle_beta   90.00
_cell.angle_gamma   90.00
#
_symmetry.space_group_name_H-M   'P 1'
#
loop_
_entity.id
_entity.type
_entity.pdbx_description
1 polymer ?
#
loop_
_entity_poly.entity_id
_entity_poly.type
_entity_poly.pdbx_seq_one_letter_code
_entity_poly.pdbx_strand_id
1 'polypeptide(L)'
;MSEILTQVKLTQSVTTDIKYLTEGRYKARKTGQKGAIEERLASIRSSLDAVNMSYALKAAIYYSDGETDAMLKCLEQYADFIGKSIASKSRKLAELDSTDKLPKGGFWEEKALALEAVGNIRGLLCEPDEAIEVLALESPKESENVEG
;
A
#
# COMPACT_ATOMS: atom_id res chain seq x y z
N MET A 1 18.00 10.46 7.51
CA MET A 1 18.69 9.15 7.36
C MET A 1 18.02 8.00 8.14
N SER A 2 17.47 8.21 9.34
CA SER A 2 16.84 7.14 10.14
C SER A 2 15.60 6.51 9.48
N GLU A 3 14.74 7.31 8.86
CA GLU A 3 13.45 6.85 8.32
C GLU A 3 13.59 5.99 7.05
N ILE A 4 14.48 6.39 6.12
CA ILE A 4 14.79 5.60 4.92
C ILE A 4 15.36 4.23 5.31
N LEU A 5 16.23 4.17 6.32
CA LEU A 5 16.78 2.91 6.83
C LEU A 5 15.68 2.02 7.43
N THR A 6 14.68 2.61 8.08
CA THR A 6 13.54 1.86 8.64
C THR A 6 12.66 1.28 7.53
N GLN A 7 12.31 2.06 6.50
CA GLN A 7 11.51 1.57 5.37
C GLN A 7 12.22 0.44 4.60
N VAL A 8 13.53 0.58 4.36
CA VAL A 8 14.35 -0.46 3.72
C VAL A 8 14.37 -1.74 4.56
N LYS A 9 14.53 -1.63 5.89
CA LYS A 9 14.49 -2.79 6.78
C LYS A 9 13.14 -3.51 6.77
N LEU A 10 12.04 -2.77 6.79
CA LEU A 10 10.69 -3.35 6.77
C LEU A 10 10.40 -4.08 5.44
N THR A 11 10.70 -3.44 4.32
CA THR A 11 10.54 -4.07 2.99
C THR A 11 11.47 -5.30 2.83
N GLN A 12 12.69 -5.25 3.37
CA GLN A 12 13.60 -6.39 3.41
C GLN A 12 13.08 -7.53 4.30
N SER A 13 12.47 -7.21 5.44
CA SER A 13 11.84 -8.19 6.33
C SER A 13 10.74 -8.96 5.59
N VAL A 14 9.79 -8.24 4.98
CA VAL A 14 8.71 -8.82 4.16
C VAL A 14 9.27 -9.75 3.09
N THR A 15 10.22 -9.26 2.28
CA THR A 15 10.78 -10.04 1.16
C THR A 15 11.57 -11.27 1.62
N THR A 16 12.29 -11.17 2.74
CA THR A 16 13.06 -12.29 3.30
C THR A 16 12.16 -13.39 3.82
N ASP A 17 11.11 -13.03 4.56
CA ASP A 17 10.16 -13.99 5.12
C ASP A 17 9.33 -14.65 4.02
N ILE A 18 8.90 -13.88 3.03
CA ILE A 18 8.21 -14.42 1.84
C ILE A 18 9.13 -15.39 1.08
N LYS A 19 10.41 -15.05 0.89
CA LYS A 19 11.37 -15.96 0.25
C LYS A 19 11.53 -17.25 1.06
N TYR A 20 11.64 -17.15 2.37
CA TYR A 20 11.73 -18.31 3.26
C TYR A 20 10.54 -19.26 3.11
N LEU A 21 9.32 -18.72 3.10
CA LEU A 21 8.08 -19.47 2.94
C LEU A 21 7.94 -20.06 1.53
N THR A 22 8.20 -19.26 0.50
CA THR A 22 8.03 -19.69 -0.89
C THR A 22 9.08 -20.69 -1.36
N GLU A 23 10.29 -20.67 -0.81
CA GLU A 23 11.31 -21.69 -1.05
C GLU A 23 11.11 -22.94 -0.18
N GLY A 24 10.15 -22.92 0.75
CA GLY A 24 9.87 -24.08 1.61
C GLY A 24 10.98 -24.35 2.64
N ARG A 25 11.78 -23.34 3.02
CA ARG A 25 12.93 -23.51 3.94
C ARG A 25 12.53 -24.04 5.33
N TYR A 26 11.27 -23.88 5.72
CA TYR A 26 10.72 -24.49 6.94
C TYR A 26 10.80 -26.01 6.94
N LYS A 27 10.79 -26.66 5.76
CA LYS A 27 10.88 -28.13 5.63
C LYS A 27 12.22 -28.70 6.12
N ALA A 28 13.27 -27.87 6.17
CA ALA A 28 14.57 -28.27 6.71
C ALA A 28 14.55 -28.48 8.24
N ARG A 29 13.53 -27.97 8.94
CA ARG A 29 13.38 -28.17 10.38
C ARG A 29 12.77 -29.55 10.66
N LYS A 30 13.44 -30.36 11.50
CA LYS A 30 12.95 -31.68 11.96
C LYS A 30 11.68 -31.57 12.80
N THR A 31 11.54 -30.51 13.59
CA THR A 31 10.38 -30.21 14.44
C THR A 31 10.05 -28.71 14.35
N GLY A 32 8.81 -28.32 14.64
CA GLY A 32 8.41 -26.91 14.72
C GLY A 32 8.22 -26.20 13.37
N GLN A 33 7.94 -26.94 12.28
CA GLN A 33 7.69 -26.35 10.96
C GLN A 33 6.50 -25.38 10.98
N LYS A 34 5.39 -25.79 11.63
CA LYS A 34 4.19 -24.96 11.78
C LYS A 34 4.50 -23.64 12.46
N GLY A 35 5.19 -23.66 13.61
CA GLY A 35 5.58 -22.44 14.32
C GLY A 35 6.49 -21.53 13.49
N ALA A 36 7.42 -22.10 12.72
CA ALA A 36 8.28 -21.33 11.82
C ALA A 36 7.50 -20.69 10.65
N ILE A 37 6.41 -21.30 10.19
CA ILE A 37 5.52 -20.69 9.20
C ILE A 37 4.74 -19.55 9.84
N GLU A 38 4.11 -19.78 10.99
CA GLU A 38 3.30 -18.81 11.72
C GLU A 38 4.10 -17.55 12.11
N GLU A 39 5.33 -17.73 12.61
CA GLU A 39 6.25 -16.62 12.94
C GLU A 39 6.51 -15.73 11.72
N ARG A 40 6.75 -16.32 10.56
CA ARG A 40 7.05 -15.59 9.32
C ARG A 40 5.82 -14.89 8.78
N LEU A 41 4.66 -15.53 8.81
CA LEU A 41 3.39 -14.89 8.40
C LEU A 41 3.07 -13.70 9.30
N ALA A 42 3.23 -13.83 10.62
CA ALA A 42 3.02 -12.74 11.56
C ALA A 42 4.00 -11.58 11.33
N SER A 43 5.28 -11.89 11.10
CA SER A 43 6.31 -10.91 10.76
C SER A 43 5.99 -10.17 9.45
N ILE A 44 5.53 -10.88 8.41
CA ILE A 44 5.10 -10.28 7.15
C ILE A 44 3.93 -9.32 7.39
N ARG A 45 2.89 -9.72 8.12
CA ARG A 45 1.71 -8.87 8.39
C ARG A 45 2.10 -7.57 9.08
N SER A 46 2.83 -7.68 10.20
CA SER A 46 3.29 -6.52 10.97
C SER A 46 4.18 -5.59 10.14
N SER A 47 5.15 -6.16 9.41
CA SER A 47 6.05 -5.37 8.57
C SER A 47 5.31 -4.72 7.40
N LEU A 48 4.35 -5.42 6.80
CA LEU A 48 3.56 -4.92 5.68
C LEU A 48 2.65 -3.76 6.12
N ASP A 49 2.01 -3.84 7.28
CA ASP A 49 1.20 -2.75 7.79
C ASP A 49 2.05 -1.49 8.04
N ALA A 50 3.25 -1.64 8.58
CA ALA A 50 4.18 -0.52 8.75
C ALA A 50 4.64 0.07 7.40
N VAL A 51 4.90 -0.77 6.40
CA VAL A 51 5.22 -0.30 5.03
C VAL A 51 4.05 0.47 4.42
N ASN A 52 2.83 -0.05 4.52
CA ASN A 52 1.62 0.59 3.98
C ASN A 52 1.44 1.98 4.57
N MET A 53 1.54 2.12 5.90
CA MET A 53 1.42 3.40 6.59
C MET A 53 2.51 4.39 6.17
N SER A 54 3.75 3.91 6.03
CA SER A 54 4.88 4.75 5.60
C SER A 54 4.67 5.33 4.19
N TYR A 55 4.22 4.51 3.23
CA TYR A 55 3.93 4.99 1.88
C TYR A 55 2.73 5.93 1.84
N ALA A 56 1.66 5.63 2.59
CA ALA A 56 0.48 6.50 2.67
C ALA A 56 0.83 7.87 3.25
N LEU A 57 1.59 7.93 4.34
CA LEU A 57 2.03 9.18 4.96
C LEU A 57 2.92 9.98 4.01
N LYS A 58 3.88 9.32 3.35
CA LYS A 58 4.80 9.98 2.41
C LYS A 58 4.06 10.55 1.19
N ALA A 59 3.10 9.82 0.64
CA ALA A 59 2.24 10.33 -0.43
C ALA A 59 1.41 11.53 0.03
N ALA A 60 0.82 11.48 1.24
CA ALA A 60 0.05 12.58 1.79
C ALA A 60 0.89 13.85 2.01
N ILE A 61 2.14 13.72 2.47
CA ILE A 61 3.08 14.84 2.61
C ILE A 61 3.36 15.46 1.23
N TYR A 62 3.74 14.65 0.24
CA TYR A 62 4.00 15.16 -1.11
C TYR A 62 2.80 15.89 -1.69
N TYR A 63 1.58 15.37 -1.50
CA TYR A 63 0.36 16.04 -1.93
C TYR A 63 0.15 17.37 -1.20
N SER A 64 0.34 17.39 0.12
CA SER A 64 0.21 18.61 0.95
C SER A 64 1.20 19.71 0.56
N ASP A 65 2.37 19.33 0.05
CA ASP A 65 3.42 20.26 -0.39
C ASP A 65 3.25 20.68 -1.87
N GLY A 66 2.20 20.21 -2.56
CA GLY A 66 1.95 20.47 -3.98
C GLY A 66 2.86 19.66 -4.92
N GLU A 67 3.61 18.70 -4.39
CA GLU A 67 4.53 17.83 -5.14
C GLU A 67 3.80 16.59 -5.73
N THR A 68 2.80 16.83 -6.57
CA THR A 68 1.94 15.76 -7.14
C THR A 68 2.74 14.66 -7.86
N ASP A 69 3.78 15.01 -8.63
CA ASP A 69 4.63 14.04 -9.31
C ASP A 69 5.40 13.15 -8.32
N ALA A 70 5.85 13.71 -7.20
CA ALA A 70 6.55 12.97 -6.16
C ALA A 70 5.58 12.02 -5.42
N MET A 71 4.36 12.47 -5.16
CA MET A 71 3.27 11.62 -4.64
C MET A 71 2.99 10.45 -5.59
N LEU A 72 2.77 10.71 -6.87
CA LEU A 72 2.49 9.66 -7.87
C LEU A 72 3.63 8.64 -7.92
N LYS A 73 4.88 9.10 -7.99
CA LYS A 73 6.05 8.22 -7.97
C LYS A 73 6.17 7.39 -6.69
N CYS A 74 5.80 7.97 -5.54
CA CYS A 74 5.76 7.27 -4.26
C CYS A 74 4.73 6.13 -4.28
N LEU A 75 3.55 6.38 -4.83
CA LEU A 75 2.50 5.39 -5.01
C LEU A 75 2.89 4.30 -6.00
N GLU A 76 3.54 4.65 -7.12
CA GLU A 76 4.06 3.68 -8.09
C GLU A 76 5.08 2.73 -7.45
N GLN A 77 6.02 3.26 -6.65
CA GLN A 77 6.98 2.44 -5.90
C GLN A 77 6.30 1.47 -4.93
N TYR A 78 5.24 1.93 -4.26
CA TYR A 78 4.45 1.09 -3.38
C TYR A 78 3.73 -0.04 -4.14
N ALA A 79 3.06 0.29 -5.25
CA ALA A 79 2.41 -0.71 -6.11
C ALA A 79 3.42 -1.75 -6.60
N ASP A 80 4.58 -1.31 -7.09
CA ASP A 80 5.66 -2.18 -7.53
C ASP A 80 6.12 -3.16 -6.44
N PHE A 81 6.27 -2.65 -5.21
CA PHE A 81 6.61 -3.48 -4.06
C PHE A 81 5.53 -4.53 -3.76
N ILE A 82 4.25 -4.13 -3.69
CA ILE A 82 3.13 -5.05 -3.41
C ILE A 82 2.98 -6.09 -4.52
N GLY A 83 3.08 -5.68 -5.78
CA GLY A 83 2.99 -6.59 -6.94
C GLY A 83 4.08 -7.67 -6.90
N LYS A 84 5.33 -7.24 -6.68
CA LYS A 84 6.49 -8.13 -6.63
C LYS A 84 6.54 -8.99 -5.37
N SER A 85 6.08 -8.50 -4.23
CA SER A 85 6.22 -9.22 -2.96
C SER A 85 4.97 -10.02 -2.57
N ILE A 86 3.78 -9.42 -2.64
CA ILE A 86 2.52 -10.01 -2.17
C ILE A 86 1.72 -10.62 -3.31
N ALA A 87 1.33 -9.82 -4.31
CA ALA A 87 0.35 -10.24 -5.31
C ALA A 87 0.80 -11.48 -6.10
N SER A 88 2.05 -11.50 -6.56
CA SER A 88 2.63 -12.65 -7.27
C SER A 88 2.70 -13.95 -6.47
N LYS A 89 2.52 -13.89 -5.14
CA LYS A 89 2.70 -15.02 -4.21
C LYS A 89 1.48 -15.25 -3.31
N SER A 90 0.40 -14.50 -3.51
CA SER A 90 -0.77 -14.46 -2.62
C SER A 90 -1.37 -15.84 -2.38
N ARG A 91 -1.61 -16.63 -3.44
CA ARG A 91 -2.13 -18.00 -3.34
C ARG A 91 -1.26 -18.88 -2.44
N LYS A 92 0.06 -18.83 -2.62
CA LYS A 92 1.00 -19.65 -1.83
C LYS A 92 1.08 -19.21 -0.38
N LEU A 93 0.97 -17.90 -0.11
CA LEU A 93 0.90 -17.38 1.24
C LEU A 93 -0.39 -17.83 1.94
N ALA A 94 -1.52 -17.78 1.22
CA ALA A 94 -2.81 -18.24 1.72
C ALA A 94 -2.84 -19.74 2.03
N GLU A 95 -2.22 -20.59 1.20
CA GLU A 95 -2.09 -22.03 1.47
C GLU A 95 -1.32 -22.34 2.77
N LEU A 96 -0.39 -21.46 3.16
CA LEU A 96 0.42 -21.62 4.37
C LEU A 96 -0.20 -20.98 5.61
N ASP A 97 -1.22 -20.14 5.41
CA ASP A 97 -1.83 -19.32 6.44
C ASP A 97 -3.14 -19.93 6.91
N SER A 98 -3.09 -20.60 8.07
CA SER A 98 -4.26 -21.25 8.68
C SER A 98 -5.36 -20.29 9.10
N THR A 99 -5.05 -19.00 9.18
CA THR A 99 -6.01 -17.94 9.53
C THR A 99 -6.60 -17.25 8.31
N ASP A 100 -6.10 -17.56 7.12
CA ASP A 100 -6.57 -16.92 5.90
C ASP A 100 -7.86 -17.54 5.40
N LYS A 101 -8.77 -16.68 4.95
CA LYS A 101 -10.07 -17.08 4.43
C LYS A 101 -9.94 -17.41 2.95
N LEU A 102 -9.59 -18.65 2.66
CA LEU A 102 -9.65 -19.19 1.31
C LEU A 102 -11.11 -19.57 0.95
N PRO A 103 -11.53 -19.46 -0.33
CA PRO A 103 -10.76 -19.06 -1.53
C PRO A 103 -10.99 -17.61 -2.00
N LYS A 104 -11.83 -16.82 -1.31
CA LYS A 104 -12.12 -15.42 -1.63
C LYS A 104 -12.19 -14.56 -0.37
N GLY A 105 -11.71 -13.31 -0.43
CA GLY A 105 -11.79 -12.34 0.67
C GLY A 105 -10.81 -12.66 1.81
N GLY A 106 -9.69 -13.30 1.46
CA GLY A 106 -8.57 -13.54 2.36
C GLY A 106 -7.63 -12.34 2.44
N PHE A 107 -6.89 -12.22 3.53
CA PHE A 107 -5.95 -11.12 3.78
C PHE A 107 -4.98 -10.93 2.59
N TRP A 108 -4.44 -12.03 2.04
CA TRP A 108 -3.46 -11.96 0.96
C TRP A 108 -4.08 -11.54 -0.37
N GLU A 109 -5.34 -11.89 -0.62
CA GLU A 109 -6.08 -11.46 -1.81
C GLU A 109 -6.46 -9.98 -1.71
N GLU A 110 -6.98 -9.53 -0.57
CA GLU A 110 -7.32 -8.13 -0.32
C GLU A 110 -6.08 -7.21 -0.47
N LYS A 111 -4.93 -7.63 0.07
CA LYS A 111 -3.67 -6.89 -0.10
C LYS A 111 -3.16 -6.91 -1.54
N ALA A 112 -3.44 -7.97 -2.31
CA ALA A 112 -3.14 -7.99 -3.74
C ALA A 112 -4.04 -7.03 -4.53
N LEU A 113 -5.32 -6.91 -4.16
CA LEU A 113 -6.28 -5.97 -4.77
C LEU A 113 -5.96 -4.50 -4.45
N ALA A 114 -5.29 -4.21 -3.33
CA ALA A 114 -4.79 -2.87 -3.03
C ALA A 114 -3.86 -2.31 -4.14
N LEU A 115 -3.26 -3.18 -4.97
CA LEU A 115 -2.51 -2.80 -6.18
C LEU A 115 -3.39 -2.09 -7.22
N GLU A 116 -4.61 -2.58 -7.45
CA GLU A 116 -5.53 -2.03 -8.45
C GLU A 116 -5.97 -0.63 -8.06
N ALA A 117 -6.21 -0.39 -6.77
CA ALA A 117 -6.55 0.94 -6.24
C ALA A 117 -5.44 1.97 -6.52
N VAL A 118 -4.17 1.60 -6.42
CA VAL A 118 -3.05 2.51 -6.70
C VAL A 118 -2.91 2.81 -8.18
N GLY A 119 -3.13 1.82 -9.06
CA GLY A 119 -3.14 2.04 -10.51
C GLY A 119 -4.23 3.03 -10.94
N ASN A 120 -5.40 2.97 -10.30
CA ASN A 120 -6.53 3.85 -10.58
C ASN A 120 -6.26 5.33 -10.19
N ILE A 121 -5.48 5.59 -9.13
CA ILE A 121 -5.13 6.95 -8.70
C ILE A 121 -4.38 7.72 -9.81
N ARG A 122 -3.47 7.06 -10.53
CA ARG A 122 -2.75 7.71 -11.63
C ARG A 122 -3.68 8.02 -12.80
N GLY A 123 -4.61 7.11 -13.12
CA GLY A 123 -5.64 7.36 -14.13
C GLY A 123 -6.43 8.62 -13.81
N LEU A 124 -6.98 8.70 -12.59
CA LEU A 124 -7.81 9.81 -12.12
C LEU A 124 -7.06 11.16 -12.06
N LEU A 125 -5.74 11.16 -11.84
CA LEU A 125 -4.93 12.38 -11.76
C LEU A 125 -4.28 12.79 -13.09
N CYS A 126 -4.19 11.88 -14.06
CA CYS A 126 -3.70 12.16 -15.41
C CYS A 126 -4.83 12.45 -16.41
N GLU A 127 -6.10 12.32 -16.03
CA GLU A 127 -7.18 12.86 -16.86
C GLU A 127 -7.05 14.39 -16.89
N PRO A 128 -7.07 15.02 -18.07
CA PRO A 128 -7.11 16.46 -18.16
C PRO A 128 -8.35 16.97 -17.42
N ASP A 129 -8.14 18.04 -16.65
CA ASP A 129 -9.15 18.72 -15.83
C ASP A 129 -10.29 19.27 -16.71
N GLU A 130 -11.28 18.45 -17.01
CA GLU A 130 -12.56 18.90 -17.60
C GLU A 130 -13.69 18.97 -16.56
N ALA A 131 -13.42 18.79 -15.27
CA ALA A 131 -14.51 18.73 -14.28
C ALA A 131 -14.18 19.09 -12.82
N ILE A 132 -13.35 20.10 -12.55
CA ILE A 132 -13.43 20.82 -11.26
C ILE A 132 -14.00 22.22 -11.48
N GLU A 133 -15.24 22.27 -11.99
CA GLU A 133 -16.11 23.44 -11.91
C GLU A 133 -17.28 23.14 -10.95
N VAL A 134 -16.97 22.72 -9.72
CA VAL A 134 -17.97 22.60 -8.65
C VAL A 134 -17.33 23.07 -7.35
N LEU A 135 -17.47 24.38 -7.09
CA LEU A 135 -17.46 25.11 -5.80
C LEU A 135 -16.94 26.56 -5.93
N ALA A 136 -16.91 27.12 -7.14
CA ALA A 136 -17.08 28.58 -7.27
C ALA A 136 -18.58 28.90 -7.08
N LEU A 137 -19.09 28.71 -5.85
CA LEU A 137 -20.36 29.32 -5.48
C LEU A 137 -20.16 30.83 -5.56
N GLU A 138 -20.88 31.39 -6.52
CA GLU A 138 -20.97 32.78 -6.91
C GLU A 138 -20.76 33.73 -5.73
N SER A 139 -19.80 34.63 -5.86
CA SER A 139 -19.73 35.81 -5.02
C SER A 139 -21.05 36.60 -5.20
N PRO A 140 -21.82 36.89 -4.14
CA PRO A 140 -22.92 37.81 -4.28
C PRO A 140 -22.36 39.21 -4.57
N LYS A 141 -22.76 39.78 -5.71
CA LYS A 141 -22.52 41.17 -6.06
C LYS A 141 -23.25 42.11 -5.09
N GLU A 142 -22.51 43.15 -4.68
CA GLU A 142 -22.87 44.50 -4.21
C GLU A 142 -24.31 44.79 -3.72
N SER A 143 -24.36 45.46 -2.56
CA SER A 143 -25.30 46.57 -2.38
C SER A 143 -24.51 47.81 -1.93
N GLU A 144 -24.27 48.71 -2.89
CA GLU A 144 -24.05 50.13 -2.60
C GLU A 144 -25.25 50.65 -1.83
N ASN A 145 -25.02 51.18 -0.62
CA ASN A 145 -25.96 52.08 0.03
C ASN A 145 -25.41 53.50 -0.13
N VAL A 146 -25.91 54.21 -1.13
CA VAL A 146 -25.90 55.67 -1.18
C VAL A 146 -27.36 56.12 -1.26
N GLU A 147 -27.82 56.78 -0.20
CA GLU A 147 -28.62 58.02 -0.19
C GLU A 147 -29.51 58.10 1.07
N GLY A 148 -29.40 59.25 1.74
CA GLY A 148 -30.14 59.65 2.94
C GLY A 148 -29.36 60.66 3.76
#